data_AF-A0A0W8FW83-F1
#
_entry.id   AF-A0A0W8FW83-F1
#
_cell.length_a   1.000
_cell.length_b   1.000
_cell.length_c   1.000
_cell.angle_alpha   90.00
_cell.angle_beta   90.00
_cell.angle_gamma   90.00
#
_symmetry.space_group_name_H-M   'P 1'
#
loop_
_entity.id
_entity.type
_entity.pdbx_description
1 polymer ?
#
loop_
_entity_poly.entity_id
_entity_poly.type
_entity_poly.pdbx_seq_one_letter_code
_entity_poly.pdbx_strand_id
1 'polypeptide(L)'
;MVIANSKIPHKAIHEIHKIAQAFPKLYLTKRMYFLILHKVLIKGFDMKLKIFDIPQTSGKVKATIHQSGKLGFSQAAIDELGINNNKHIMIAKDEDTPNDKNLYMIISEKQTESSLRVSKAGNYYYLNTKYIFDKLDISYKTRKVIFDIVEIEYEGQQVYKLIRRDVDRKRK
;
A
#
# COMPACT_ATOMS: atom_id res chain seq x y z
N MET A 1 -9.50 5.17 32.72
CA MET A 1 -9.15 6.52 32.24
C MET A 1 -8.15 7.10 33.23
N VAL A 2 -6.86 6.95 32.95
CA VAL A 2 -5.77 7.36 33.85
C VAL A 2 -5.33 8.76 33.42
N ILE A 3 -5.60 9.78 34.23
CA ILE A 3 -5.08 11.13 33.97
C ILE A 3 -3.64 11.15 34.47
N ALA A 4 -2.70 11.12 33.52
CA ALA A 4 -1.28 11.26 33.80
C ALA A 4 -1.00 12.66 34.38
N ASN A 5 -0.26 12.69 35.50
CA ASN A 5 0.30 13.88 36.11
C ASN A 5 1.28 14.57 35.13
N SER A 6 0.78 15.42 34.24
CA SER A 6 1.62 16.29 33.43
C SER A 6 2.16 17.42 34.30
N LYS A 7 3.45 17.37 34.64
CA LYS A 7 4.17 18.49 35.29
C LYS A 7 3.99 19.74 34.43
N ILE A 8 3.36 20.77 35.01
CA ILE A 8 3.17 22.07 34.37
C ILE A 8 4.56 22.67 34.09
N PRO A 9 4.87 23.05 32.84
CA PRO A 9 6.19 23.55 32.48
C PRO A 9 6.48 24.88 33.20
N HIS A 10 7.72 25.03 33.69
CA HIS A 10 8.14 26.14 34.55
C HIS A 10 7.91 27.54 33.94
N LYS A 11 7.88 27.64 32.60
CA LYS A 11 7.54 28.87 31.85
C LYS A 11 6.07 29.26 31.96
N ALA A 12 5.16 28.28 31.99
CA ALA A 12 3.73 28.53 32.12
C ALA A 12 3.37 29.04 33.53
N ILE A 13 4.08 28.57 34.57
CA ILE A 13 3.92 29.06 35.94
C ILE A 13 4.27 30.55 36.04
N HIS A 14 5.31 30.99 35.33
CA HIS A 14 5.76 32.38 35.35
C HIS A 14 4.77 33.33 34.64
N GLU A 15 4.15 32.90 33.53
CA GLU A 15 3.09 33.68 32.88
C GLU A 15 1.81 33.75 33.72
N ILE A 16 1.41 32.65 34.36
CA ILE A 16 0.24 32.63 35.26
C ILE A 16 0.45 33.61 36.42
N HIS A 17 1.68 33.71 36.95
CA HIS A 17 2.00 34.65 38.02
C HIS A 17 1.92 36.12 37.56
N LYS A 18 2.39 36.44 36.35
CA LYS A 18 2.25 37.79 35.75
C LYS A 18 0.78 38.15 35.52
N ILE A 19 -0.02 37.22 34.99
CA ILE A 19 -1.45 37.43 34.76
C ILE A 19 -2.18 37.63 36.10
N ALA A 20 -1.86 36.85 37.13
CA ALA A 20 -2.47 37.00 38.45
C ALA A 20 -2.14 38.34 39.13
N GLN A 21 -0.94 38.87 38.93
CA GLN A 21 -0.54 40.19 39.46
C GLN A 21 -1.19 41.36 38.71
N ALA A 22 -1.56 41.18 37.43
CA ALA A 22 -2.22 42.21 36.62
C ALA A 22 -3.72 42.42 36.95
N PHE A 23 -4.33 41.56 37.78
CA PHE A 23 -5.73 41.66 38.20
C PHE A 23 -5.89 41.70 39.72
N PRO A 24 -5.52 42.82 40.39
CA PRO A 24 -5.71 42.95 41.83
C PRO A 24 -7.21 43.11 42.14
N LYS A 25 -7.80 42.09 42.79
CA LYS A 25 -9.11 42.13 43.46
C LYS A 25 -10.31 42.67 42.65
N LEU A 26 -10.44 42.28 41.38
CA LEU A 26 -11.78 42.21 40.77
C LEU A 26 -12.30 40.77 40.93
N TYR A 27 -13.50 40.63 41.47
CA TYR A 27 -14.17 39.37 41.83
C TYR A 27 -14.37 38.45 40.61
N LEU A 28 -13.30 37.78 40.17
CA LEU A 28 -13.40 36.63 39.29
C LEU A 28 -13.92 35.44 40.10
N THR A 29 -15.17 35.04 39.84
CA THR A 29 -15.71 33.80 40.41
C THR A 29 -14.81 32.61 40.02
N LYS A 30 -14.72 31.58 40.87
CA LYS A 30 -13.95 30.35 40.58
C LYS A 30 -14.24 29.79 39.17
N ARG A 31 -15.48 29.96 38.70
CA ARG A 31 -15.95 29.58 37.36
C ARG A 31 -15.29 30.39 36.24
N MET A 32 -15.09 31.68 36.45
CA MET A 32 -14.45 32.58 35.48
C MET A 32 -12.94 32.35 35.40
N TYR A 33 -12.29 32.05 36.54
CA TYR A 33 -10.89 31.64 36.58
C TYR A 33 -10.67 30.28 35.86
N PHE A 34 -11.56 29.31 36.09
CA PHE A 34 -11.55 28.02 35.41
C PHE A 34 -11.70 28.19 33.89
N LEU A 35 -12.61 29.05 33.42
CA LEU A 35 -12.80 29.32 31.99
C LEU A 35 -11.57 29.97 31.33
N ILE A 36 -10.88 30.88 32.01
CA ILE A 36 -9.66 31.51 31.51
C ILE A 36 -8.53 30.47 31.46
N LEU A 37 -8.35 29.67 32.52
CA LEU A 37 -7.34 28.60 32.55
C LEU A 37 -7.58 27.59 31.43
N HIS A 38 -8.84 27.20 31.19
CA HIS A 38 -9.23 26.27 30.14
C HIS A 38 -8.98 26.85 28.74
N LYS A 39 -9.29 28.14 28.53
CA LYS A 39 -9.00 28.83 27.26
C LYS A 39 -7.50 29.00 26.99
N VAL A 40 -6.68 29.20 28.02
CA VAL A 40 -5.22 29.33 27.90
C VAL A 40 -4.55 27.96 27.67
N LEU A 41 -5.00 26.91 28.38
CA LEU A 41 -4.49 25.54 28.21
C LEU A 41 -4.81 24.94 26.84
N ILE A 42 -5.95 25.29 26.24
CA ILE A 42 -6.33 24.80 24.90
C ILE A 42 -5.55 25.51 23.78
N LYS A 43 -5.03 26.72 24.01
CA LYS A 43 -4.31 27.52 23.00
C LYS A 43 -2.90 27.01 22.64
N GLY A 44 -2.47 25.87 23.18
CA GLY A 44 -1.05 25.49 23.22
C GLY A 44 -0.62 24.22 22.45
N PHE A 45 -1.42 23.69 21.52
CA PHE A 45 -0.97 22.56 20.69
C PHE A 45 -1.11 22.90 19.20
N ASP A 46 -0.27 23.82 18.75
CA ASP A 46 -0.08 24.12 17.33
C ASP A 46 0.84 23.04 16.72
N MET A 47 0.29 21.84 16.55
CA MET A 47 1.01 20.70 15.97
C MET A 47 0.89 20.72 14.44
N LYS A 48 2.04 20.84 13.76
CA LYS A 48 2.13 20.61 12.31
C LYS A 48 2.16 19.10 12.05
N LEU A 49 1.00 18.53 11.75
CA LEU A 49 0.87 17.13 11.34
C LEU A 49 1.00 17.02 9.82
N LYS A 50 1.91 16.17 9.35
CA LYS A 50 1.93 15.75 7.95
C LYS A 50 0.97 14.56 7.80
N ILE A 51 -0.15 14.80 7.14
CA ILE A 51 -1.08 13.74 6.74
C ILE A 51 -0.46 13.04 5.53
N PHE A 52 -0.36 11.71 5.60
CA PHE A 52 0.05 10.89 4.47
C PHE A 52 -1.21 10.42 3.74
N ASP A 53 -1.22 10.56 2.41
CA ASP A 53 -2.25 9.92 1.61
C ASP A 53 -2.08 8.40 1.73
N ILE A 54 -3.15 7.74 2.16
CA ILE A 54 -3.21 6.28 2.19
C ILE A 54 -3.78 5.86 0.83
N PRO A 55 -3.03 5.12 -0.01
CA PRO A 55 -3.59 4.61 -1.25
C PRO A 55 -4.82 3.76 -0.95
N GLN A 56 -5.92 4.02 -1.67
CA GLN A 56 -7.23 3.36 -1.45
C GLN A 56 -7.16 1.85 -1.73
N THR A 57 -6.17 1.40 -2.51
CA THR A 57 -5.81 0.00 -2.70
C THR A 57 -5.06 -0.53 -1.46
N SER A 58 -5.81 -0.96 -0.45
CA SER A 58 -5.28 -1.55 0.80
C SER A 58 -4.58 -2.92 0.63
N GLY A 59 -4.50 -3.46 -0.58
CA GLY A 59 -3.97 -4.78 -0.88
C GLY A 59 -2.60 -4.74 -1.58
N LYS A 60 -1.78 -5.77 -1.36
CA LYS A 60 -0.53 -5.93 -2.12
C LYS A 60 -0.85 -6.24 -3.59
N VAL A 61 -0.34 -5.41 -4.49
CA VAL A 61 -0.38 -5.61 -5.94
C VAL A 61 0.52 -6.80 -6.28
N LYS A 62 -0.09 -7.93 -6.62
CA LYS A 62 0.64 -9.17 -6.86
C LYS A 62 -0.11 -10.11 -7.78
N ALA A 63 0.65 -11.00 -8.40
CA ALA A 63 0.14 -12.18 -9.08
C ALA A 63 0.60 -13.45 -8.38
N THR A 64 -0.10 -14.56 -8.56
CA THR A 64 0.25 -15.86 -7.96
C THR A 64 0.01 -16.97 -8.97
N ILE A 65 0.99 -17.86 -9.12
CA ILE A 65 0.83 -19.05 -9.95
C ILE A 65 0.05 -20.10 -9.15
N HIS A 66 -1.11 -20.50 -9.68
CA HIS A 66 -1.91 -21.57 -9.11
C HIS A 66 -1.28 -22.93 -9.47
N GLN A 67 -1.62 -23.99 -8.73
CA GLN A 67 -1.16 -25.36 -9.04
C GLN A 67 -1.48 -25.83 -10.47
N SER A 68 -2.51 -25.23 -11.10
CA SER A 68 -2.91 -25.50 -12.47
C SER A 68 -2.05 -24.78 -13.53
N GLY A 69 -1.10 -23.93 -13.12
CA GLY A 69 -0.28 -23.12 -14.03
C GLY A 69 -0.94 -21.80 -14.46
N LYS A 70 -2.14 -21.50 -13.96
CA LYS A 70 -2.81 -20.21 -14.17
C LYS A 70 -2.16 -19.11 -13.32
N LEU A 71 -1.93 -17.93 -13.90
CA LEU A 71 -1.48 -16.75 -13.17
C LEU A 71 -2.70 -15.95 -12.73
N GLY A 72 -2.99 -15.94 -11.43
CA GLY A 72 -4.11 -15.18 -10.85
C GLY A 72 -3.64 -13.85 -10.26
N PHE A 73 -4.46 -12.81 -10.40
CA PHE A 73 -4.17 -11.47 -9.88
C PHE A 73 -4.88 -11.20 -8.55
N SER A 74 -4.22 -10.46 -7.64
CA SER A 74 -4.90 -9.93 -6.45
C SER A 74 -5.93 -8.86 -6.83
N GLN A 75 -6.91 -8.61 -5.96
CA GLN A 75 -7.90 -7.55 -6.21
C GLN A 75 -7.22 -6.18 -6.41
N ALA A 76 -6.23 -5.85 -5.58
CA ALA A 76 -5.44 -4.63 -5.75
C ALA A 76 -4.76 -4.56 -7.13
N ALA A 77 -4.23 -5.67 -7.65
CA ALA A 77 -3.66 -5.69 -9.00
C ALA A 77 -4.73 -5.56 -10.09
N ILE A 78 -5.92 -6.11 -9.88
CA ILE A 78 -7.03 -5.95 -10.83
C ILE A 78 -7.45 -4.48 -10.92
N ASP A 79 -7.59 -3.82 -9.77
CA ASP A 79 -8.06 -2.45 -9.68
C ASP A 79 -6.99 -1.47 -10.21
N GLU A 80 -5.75 -1.64 -9.80
CA GLU A 80 -4.65 -0.71 -10.12
C GLU A 80 -4.17 -0.84 -11.58
N LEU A 81 -4.12 -2.07 -12.12
CA LEU A 81 -3.68 -2.30 -13.51
C LEU A 81 -4.86 -2.33 -14.50
N GLY A 82 -6.09 -2.13 -14.04
CA GLY A 82 -7.29 -2.14 -14.87
C GLY A 82 -7.55 -3.48 -15.58
N ILE A 83 -7.21 -4.60 -14.94
CA ILE A 83 -7.30 -5.95 -15.53
C ILE A 83 -8.77 -6.34 -15.68
N ASN A 84 -9.18 -6.68 -16.90
CA ASN A 84 -10.52 -7.16 -17.20
C ASN A 84 -10.53 -8.06 -18.45
N ASN A 85 -11.70 -8.62 -18.80
CA ASN A 85 -11.86 -9.57 -19.91
C ASN A 85 -11.54 -9.04 -21.31
N ASN A 86 -11.41 -7.72 -21.46
CA ASN A 86 -11.09 -7.05 -22.73
C ASN A 86 -9.58 -6.79 -22.88
N LYS A 87 -8.79 -7.08 -21.83
CA LYS A 87 -7.35 -6.91 -21.86
C LYS A 87 -6.65 -8.20 -22.33
N HIS A 88 -5.53 -7.97 -22.98
CA HIS A 88 -4.57 -8.96 -23.45
C HIS A 88 -3.23 -8.68 -22.78
N ILE A 89 -2.54 -9.74 -22.39
CA ILE A 89 -1.32 -9.64 -21.62
C ILE A 89 -0.20 -10.42 -22.29
N MET A 90 0.92 -9.75 -22.56
CA MET A 90 2.16 -10.39 -23.00
C MET A 90 3.07 -10.62 -21.79
N ILE A 91 3.78 -11.75 -21.79
CA ILE A 91 4.77 -12.08 -20.76
C ILE A 91 6.14 -12.14 -21.42
N ALA A 92 7.11 -11.45 -20.82
CA ALA A 92 8.47 -11.38 -21.30
C ALA A 92 9.48 -11.73 -20.19
N LYS A 93 10.70 -12.04 -20.60
CA LYS A 93 11.87 -12.23 -19.73
C LYS A 93 12.99 -11.36 -20.27
N ASP A 94 13.83 -10.87 -19.37
CA ASP A 94 15.07 -10.20 -19.73
C ASP A 94 16.07 -11.21 -20.35
N GLU A 95 16.52 -10.94 -21.56
CA GLU A 95 17.49 -11.77 -22.29
C GLU A 95 18.94 -11.44 -21.91
N ASP A 96 19.21 -10.21 -21.47
CA ASP A 96 20.54 -9.77 -21.04
C ASP A 96 20.91 -10.35 -19.67
N THR A 97 19.89 -10.64 -18.85
CA THR A 97 20.05 -11.25 -17.52
C THR A 97 19.40 -12.64 -17.47
N PRO A 98 20.00 -13.68 -18.08
CA PRO A 98 19.35 -14.99 -18.25
C PRO A 98 19.05 -15.73 -16.94
N ASN A 99 19.76 -15.40 -15.85
CA ASN A 99 19.54 -15.96 -14.52
C ASN A 99 18.50 -15.17 -13.70
N ASP A 100 17.97 -14.05 -14.22
CA ASP A 100 16.89 -13.35 -13.55
C ASP A 100 15.64 -14.22 -13.53
N LYS A 101 15.03 -14.29 -12.35
CA LYS A 101 13.78 -15.01 -12.09
C LYS A 101 12.57 -14.11 -12.25
N ASN A 102 12.78 -12.81 -12.43
CA ASN A 102 11.72 -11.86 -12.68
C ASN A 102 11.14 -12.05 -14.08
N LEU A 103 9.89 -11.68 -14.21
CA LEU A 103 9.19 -11.62 -15.48
C LEU A 103 8.73 -10.19 -15.73
N TYR A 104 8.30 -9.93 -16.95
CA TYR A 104 7.76 -8.64 -17.35
C TYR A 104 6.41 -8.87 -18.00
N MET A 105 5.53 -7.89 -17.85
CA MET A 105 4.18 -7.95 -18.34
C MET A 105 3.81 -6.65 -19.04
N ILE A 106 3.17 -6.79 -20.20
CA ILE A 106 2.63 -5.69 -20.96
C ILE A 106 1.13 -5.92 -21.10
N ILE A 107 0.33 -4.94 -20.70
CA ILE A 107 -1.13 -4.98 -20.79
C ILE A 107 -1.57 -4.13 -21.98
N SER A 108 -2.40 -4.70 -22.84
CA SER A 108 -2.93 -4.03 -24.02
C SER A 108 -4.41 -4.38 -24.21
N GLU A 109 -5.14 -3.55 -24.95
CA GLU A 109 -6.49 -3.92 -25.44
C GLU A 109 -6.42 -4.72 -26.74
N LYS A 110 -5.35 -4.55 -27.51
CA LYS A 110 -5.16 -5.22 -28.79
C LYS A 110 -4.61 -6.62 -28.57
N GLN A 111 -5.26 -7.59 -29.19
CA GLN A 111 -4.74 -8.95 -29.28
C GLN A 111 -3.58 -9.00 -30.28
N THR A 112 -2.47 -9.58 -29.85
CA THR A 112 -1.33 -9.97 -30.70
C THR A 112 -1.09 -11.47 -30.60
N GLU A 113 -0.31 -12.04 -31.52
CA GLU A 113 0.03 -13.48 -31.51
C GLU A 113 0.72 -13.93 -30.21
N SER A 114 1.51 -13.03 -29.61
CA SER A 114 2.24 -13.26 -28.36
C SER A 114 1.46 -12.87 -27.10
N SER A 115 0.19 -12.52 -27.23
CA SER A 115 -0.65 -12.08 -26.11
C SER A 115 -1.60 -13.18 -25.63
N LEU A 116 -1.79 -13.22 -24.31
CA LEU A 116 -2.77 -14.08 -23.65
C LEU A 116 -4.01 -13.26 -23.30
N ARG A 117 -5.19 -13.77 -23.67
CA ARG A 117 -6.46 -13.18 -23.25
C ARG A 117 -6.66 -13.35 -21.74
N VAL A 118 -7.04 -12.27 -21.07
CA VAL A 118 -7.49 -12.33 -19.66
C VAL A 118 -8.80 -13.09 -19.55
N SER A 119 -8.83 -14.08 -18.66
CA SER A 119 -10.01 -14.91 -18.37
C SER A 119 -10.53 -14.60 -16.96
N LYS A 120 -11.83 -14.86 -16.72
CA LYS A 120 -12.48 -14.64 -15.42
C LYS A 120 -13.09 -15.94 -14.88
N ALA A 121 -12.96 -16.16 -13.58
CA ALA A 121 -13.67 -17.19 -12.83
C ALA A 121 -14.22 -16.59 -11.52
N GLY A 122 -15.53 -16.48 -11.40
CA GLY A 122 -16.15 -15.72 -10.31
C GLY A 122 -15.67 -14.28 -10.32
N ASN A 123 -15.09 -13.80 -9.22
CA ASN A 123 -14.55 -12.43 -9.10
C ASN A 123 -13.07 -12.32 -9.47
N TYR A 124 -12.41 -13.41 -9.88
CA TYR A 124 -10.98 -13.43 -10.13
C TYR A 124 -10.66 -13.39 -11.61
N TYR A 125 -9.66 -12.59 -11.98
CA TYR A 125 -9.04 -12.61 -13.30
C TYR A 125 -7.75 -13.43 -13.28
N TYR A 126 -7.51 -14.15 -14.37
CA TYR A 126 -6.33 -14.99 -14.54
C TYR A 126 -5.89 -15.10 -16.00
N LEU A 127 -4.65 -15.52 -16.19
CA LEU A 127 -4.09 -15.93 -17.48
C LEU A 127 -3.83 -17.43 -17.52
N ASN A 128 -3.99 -18.04 -18.69
CA ASN A 128 -3.57 -19.42 -18.91
C ASN A 128 -2.09 -19.47 -19.31
N THR A 129 -1.23 -19.47 -18.30
CA THR A 129 0.24 -19.34 -18.42
C THR A 129 0.98 -20.65 -18.23
N LYS A 130 0.27 -21.78 -18.18
CA LYS A 130 0.86 -23.09 -17.89
C LYS A 130 2.04 -23.40 -18.81
N TYR A 131 1.83 -23.24 -20.12
CA TYR A 131 2.87 -23.49 -21.12
C TYR A 131 4.13 -22.64 -20.91
N ILE A 132 3.96 -21.35 -20.57
CA ILE A 132 5.08 -20.43 -20.31
C ILE A 132 5.86 -20.88 -19.07
N PHE A 133 5.17 -21.19 -17.98
CA PHE A 133 5.82 -21.57 -16.73
C PHE A 133 6.45 -22.96 -16.78
N ASP A 134 5.87 -23.89 -17.55
CA ASP A 134 6.46 -25.20 -17.82
C ASP A 134 7.76 -25.02 -18.65
N LYS A 135 7.77 -24.15 -19.67
CA LYS A 135 8.97 -23.82 -20.47
C LYS A 135 10.07 -23.15 -19.64
N LEU A 136 9.70 -22.37 -18.62
CA LEU A 136 10.63 -21.69 -17.71
C LEU A 136 11.06 -22.54 -16.50
N ASP A 137 10.65 -23.81 -16.44
CA ASP A 137 10.92 -24.74 -15.33
C ASP A 137 10.54 -24.18 -13.94
N ILE A 138 9.40 -23.49 -13.85
CA ILE A 138 8.92 -22.93 -12.59
C ILE A 138 8.17 -24.00 -11.80
N SER A 139 8.68 -24.37 -10.61
CA SER A 139 8.10 -25.43 -9.78
C SER A 139 6.83 -25.03 -8.99
N TYR A 140 5.80 -24.48 -9.65
CA TYR A 140 4.55 -24.00 -9.02
C TYR A 140 3.62 -25.13 -8.52
N LYS A 141 3.88 -26.38 -8.91
CA LYS A 141 3.15 -27.55 -8.40
C LYS A 141 3.53 -27.88 -6.96
N THR A 142 4.79 -27.70 -6.59
CA THR A 142 5.33 -28.02 -5.26
C THR A 142 5.46 -26.79 -4.37
N ARG A 143 5.85 -25.64 -4.94
CA ARG A 143 6.03 -24.38 -4.22
C ARG A 143 4.91 -23.39 -4.51
N LYS A 144 4.73 -22.42 -3.60
CA LYS A 144 3.87 -21.26 -3.85
C LYS A 144 4.74 -20.16 -4.49
N VAL A 145 4.43 -19.82 -5.73
CA VAL A 145 5.15 -18.78 -6.48
C VAL A 145 4.26 -17.54 -6.55
N ILE A 146 4.75 -16.43 -6.01
CA ILE A 146 4.08 -15.13 -5.97
C ILE A 146 4.97 -14.14 -6.71
N PHE A 147 4.38 -13.22 -7.45
CA PHE A 147 5.08 -12.08 -8.01
C PHE A 147 4.53 -10.80 -7.41
N ASP A 148 5.38 -9.98 -6.81
CA ASP A 148 5.00 -8.60 -6.53
C ASP A 148 5.13 -7.81 -7.84
N ILE A 149 4.16 -6.94 -8.11
CA ILE A 149 4.11 -6.20 -9.37
C ILE A 149 4.56 -4.77 -9.11
N VAL A 150 5.51 -4.29 -9.93
CA VAL A 150 6.03 -2.93 -9.88
C VAL A 150 5.94 -2.35 -11.29
N GLU A 151 5.37 -1.16 -11.41
CA GLU A 151 5.34 -0.41 -12.66
C GLU A 151 6.74 0.12 -13.00
N ILE A 152 7.12 -0.01 -14.26
CA ILE A 152 8.35 0.53 -14.83
C ILE A 152 8.06 1.13 -16.21
N GLU A 153 8.95 2.00 -16.67
CA GLU A 153 8.93 2.50 -18.04
C GLU A 153 10.06 1.84 -18.83
N TYR A 154 9.76 1.33 -20.02
CA TYR A 154 10.73 0.73 -20.94
C TYR A 154 10.43 1.23 -22.35
N GLU A 155 11.41 1.88 -22.99
CA GLU A 155 11.28 2.47 -24.34
C GLU A 155 10.05 3.40 -24.51
N GLY A 156 9.68 4.15 -23.46
CA GLY A 156 8.50 5.03 -23.47
C GLY A 156 7.16 4.30 -23.36
N GLN A 157 7.19 2.99 -23.11
CA GLN A 157 6.01 2.18 -22.86
C GLN A 157 5.91 1.76 -21.39
N GLN A 158 4.68 1.78 -20.87
CA GLN A 158 4.36 1.25 -19.55
C GLN A 158 4.50 -0.27 -19.52
N VAL A 159 5.37 -0.78 -18.65
CA VAL A 159 5.65 -2.21 -18.45
C VAL A 159 5.56 -2.52 -16.96
N TYR A 160 5.19 -3.74 -16.62
CA TYR A 160 5.10 -4.18 -15.23
C TYR A 160 6.15 -5.25 -14.96
N LYS A 161 7.06 -4.99 -14.02
CA LYS A 161 8.03 -5.95 -13.53
C LYS A 161 7.40 -6.84 -12.47
N LEU A 162 7.55 -8.14 -12.64
CA LEU A 162 7.06 -9.19 -11.74
C LEU A 162 8.23 -9.74 -10.93
N ILE A 163 8.34 -9.29 -9.69
CA ILE A 163 9.41 -9.67 -8.76
C ILE A 163 9.05 -10.99 -8.08
N ARG A 164 9.79 -12.06 -8.38
CA ARG A 164 9.44 -13.42 -7.93
C ARG A 164 9.74 -13.63 -6.45
N ARG A 165 8.79 -14.26 -5.76
CA ARG A 165 8.91 -14.81 -4.41
C ARG A 165 8.48 -16.27 -4.38
N ASP A 166 9.40 -17.15 -3.99
CA ASP A 166 9.12 -18.55 -3.75
C ASP A 166 8.87 -18.78 -2.26
N VAL A 167 7.75 -19.42 -1.92
CA VAL A 167 7.40 -19.80 -0.55
C VAL A 167 7.14 -21.30 -0.53
N ASP A 168 7.85 -22.03 0.34
CA ASP A 168 7.57 -23.45 0.53
C ASP A 168 6.16 -23.62 1.08
N ARG A 169 5.44 -24.60 0.52
CA ARG A 169 4.11 -24.93 1.04
C ARG A 169 4.27 -25.66 2.36
N LYS A 170 3.64 -25.15 3.41
CA LYS A 170 3.48 -25.90 4.65
C LYS A 170 2.79 -27.22 4.29
N ARG A 171 3.42 -28.35 4.65
CA ARG A 171 2.75 -29.66 4.61
C ARG A 171 1.52 -29.55 5.51
N LYS A 172 0.35 -29.91 4.97
CA LYS A 172 -0.87 -30.08 5.77
C LYS A 172 -0.75 -31.36 6.58
#